data_AF-A0A5C6LLY2-F1
#
_entry.id   AF-A0A5C6LLY2-F1
#
_cell.length_a   1.000
_cell.length_b   1.000
_cell.length_c   1.000
_cell.angle_alpha   90.00
_cell.angle_beta   90.00
_cell.angle_gamma   90.00
#
_symmetry.space_group_name_H-M   'P 1'
#
loop_
_entity.id
_entity.type
_entity.pdbx_description
1 polymer ?
#
loop_
_entity_poly.entity_id
_entity_poly.type
_entity_poly.pdbx_seq_one_letter_code
_entity_poly.pdbx_strand_id
1 'polypeptide(L)'
;MGIQEKLDILPQIDEQFQVPVIDKPLPPIEQYYKVYKSAGVEDHRTFFSSIIPNIPEVAKLQAPEPAYDLEAVSKLGIKIADLTKLILSPIFDNNKANVNYEEMTCVGLNTNTDTLGAVIRIKKSSGFSGNMCTAGSKEHVAFWADWNNDGTFDEYLGTASVIVHDINNIPKDGLYYNVALPVDLTKRLRSCETPNIIRIRGVMSWQTLPSTTDPNALNYYGNRIDVRVQVRPGQADGGKLGINLFDVNGVAISNIDQVAISTRGLAYAGASFPNAAYPFGGLIKLSGMLTNSGASGTTFYKIQFLDTSSGTWQDVMDKQKFQIIEGSVQTLHDQDPSTTGGWLTYLPAVPAKAEKLSLLAFWDSGSRNGLYKLRVLFTKDPLFNPVNINYSSEVFIYLDNTGFTVNGAPSATLDPASTLDVIIAGGDCKFYKKGDIISGQLKVQDKYFSGWSFSLQPAAHIVPLGTPLSTFIAPASRNVVSLADNGDNGTAFTINTQYLQSCGYTIRLSATDRSLVGYKIVFLDGSYIYNLTSHYAEKYLGFAVLP
;
A
#
# COMPACT_ATOMS: atom_id res chain seq x y z
N MET A 1 -9.30 37.41 -40.55
CA MET A 1 -9.81 36.66 -39.38
C MET A 1 -8.72 36.68 -38.32
N GLY A 2 -8.78 37.62 -37.39
CA GLY A 2 -7.84 37.69 -36.27
C GLY A 2 -8.49 37.01 -35.07
N ILE A 3 -8.03 35.81 -34.73
CA ILE A 3 -8.39 35.16 -33.47
C ILE A 3 -7.32 35.62 -32.47
N GLN A 4 -7.70 36.48 -31.52
CA GLN A 4 -6.87 36.76 -30.35
C GLN A 4 -6.80 35.47 -29.53
N GLU A 5 -5.58 34.97 -29.29
CA GLU A 5 -5.33 33.93 -28.29
C GLU A 5 -5.95 34.37 -26.96
N LYS A 6 -6.79 33.51 -26.37
CA LYS A 6 -7.24 33.69 -25.00
C LYS A 6 -6.01 33.66 -24.11
N LEU A 7 -5.78 34.75 -23.39
CA LEU A 7 -4.78 34.83 -22.32
C LEU A 7 -5.11 33.73 -21.28
N ASP A 8 -4.33 32.66 -21.28
CA ASP A 8 -4.45 31.61 -20.27
C ASP A 8 -3.75 32.11 -19.00
N ILE A 9 -4.54 32.66 -18.09
CA ILE A 9 -4.11 33.29 -16.84
C ILE A 9 -3.86 32.29 -15.72
N LEU A 10 -4.26 31.02 -15.88
CA LEU A 10 -4.09 29.97 -14.87
C LEU A 10 -2.63 29.73 -14.45
N PRO A 11 -1.61 29.76 -15.32
CA PRO A 11 -0.21 29.56 -14.94
C PRO A 11 0.37 30.72 -14.09
N GLN A 12 -0.32 31.86 -14.02
CA GLN A 12 0.12 33.04 -13.27
C GLN A 12 -0.62 33.21 -11.93
N ILE A 13 -1.59 32.34 -11.63
CA ILE A 13 -2.25 32.32 -10.34
C ILE A 13 -1.39 31.51 -9.39
N ASP A 14 -0.78 32.18 -8.43
CA ASP A 14 -0.17 31.54 -7.27
C ASP A 14 -1.28 30.96 -6.39
N GLU A 15 -1.52 29.65 -6.48
CA GLU A 15 -2.51 28.94 -5.66
C GLU A 15 -2.20 29.00 -4.15
N GLN A 16 -0.98 29.39 -3.77
CA GLN A 16 -0.56 29.56 -2.37
C GLN A 16 -0.71 31.00 -1.88
N PHE A 17 -0.99 31.96 -2.77
CA PHE A 17 -1.23 33.35 -2.39
C PHE A 17 -2.54 33.47 -1.62
N GLN A 18 -2.43 33.58 -0.30
CA GLN A 18 -3.57 33.85 0.56
C GLN A 18 -3.95 35.33 0.42
N VAL A 19 -5.10 35.59 -0.21
CA VAL A 19 -5.68 36.94 -0.20
C VAL A 19 -6.01 37.28 1.26
N PRO A 20 -5.38 38.31 1.86
CA PRO A 20 -5.69 38.67 3.23
C PRO A 20 -7.14 39.17 3.30
N VAL A 21 -8.02 38.36 3.89
CA VAL A 21 -9.38 38.77 4.24
C VAL A 21 -9.28 39.53 5.55
N ILE A 22 -9.37 40.85 5.48
CA ILE A 22 -9.55 41.67 6.68
C ILE A 22 -11.05 41.72 6.94
N ASP A 23 -11.50 40.96 7.94
CA ASP A 23 -12.89 41.00 8.38
C ASP A 23 -13.24 42.42 8.83
N LYS A 24 -14.14 43.06 8.09
CA LYS A 24 -14.69 44.35 8.51
C LYS A 24 -15.66 44.12 9.66
N PRO A 25 -15.71 45.03 10.64
CA PRO A 25 -16.75 44.97 11.66
C PRO A 25 -18.13 45.05 11.01
N LEU A 26 -19.13 44.50 11.71
CA LEU A 26 -20.52 44.66 11.29
C LEU A 26 -20.87 46.16 11.17
N PRO A 27 -21.77 46.51 10.23
CA PRO A 27 -22.17 47.91 10.05
C PRO A 27 -22.86 48.47 11.31
N PRO A 28 -23.04 49.79 11.41
CA PRO A 28 -23.81 50.38 12.51
C PRO A 28 -25.18 49.73 12.68
N ILE A 29 -25.61 49.55 13.93
CA ILE A 29 -26.78 48.72 14.31
C ILE A 29 -28.06 49.07 13.54
N GLU A 30 -28.34 50.36 13.31
CA GLU A 30 -29.52 50.81 12.56
C GLU A 30 -29.48 50.38 11.09
N GLN A 31 -28.30 50.47 10.46
CA GLN A 31 -28.10 50.04 9.09
C GLN A 31 -28.18 48.53 8.97
N TYR A 32 -27.56 47.79 9.90
CA TYR A 32 -27.63 46.34 9.98
C TYR A 32 -29.07 45.86 10.11
N TYR A 33 -29.82 46.42 11.07
CA TYR A 33 -31.21 46.03 11.34
C TYR A 33 -32.12 46.32 10.14
N LYS A 34 -31.96 47.49 9.50
CA LYS A 34 -32.74 47.85 8.31
C LYS A 34 -32.54 46.84 7.18
N VAL A 35 -31.30 46.42 6.93
CA VAL A 35 -30.98 45.43 5.88
C VAL A 35 -31.63 44.09 6.21
N TYR A 36 -31.43 43.58 7.42
CA TYR A 36 -31.95 42.27 7.84
C TYR A 36 -33.48 42.22 7.85
N LYS A 37 -34.11 43.27 8.35
CA LYS A 37 -35.58 43.41 8.31
C LYS A 37 -36.12 43.45 6.89
N SER A 38 -35.44 44.16 5.98
CA SER A 38 -35.84 44.20 4.55
C SER A 38 -35.68 42.85 3.85
N ALA A 39 -34.74 42.02 4.30
CA ALA A 39 -34.53 40.66 3.83
C ALA A 39 -35.48 39.64 4.51
N GLY A 40 -36.36 40.10 5.41
CA GLY A 40 -37.31 39.25 6.13
C GLY A 40 -36.68 38.37 7.20
N VAL A 41 -35.51 38.74 7.73
CA VAL A 41 -34.85 38.02 8.83
C VAL A 41 -35.49 38.43 10.16
N GLU A 42 -35.88 37.46 11.00
CA GLU A 42 -36.53 37.77 12.27
C GLU A 42 -35.57 38.40 13.29
N ASP A 43 -36.11 39.18 14.22
CA ASP A 43 -35.30 39.91 15.23
C ASP A 43 -34.45 38.95 16.08
N HIS A 44 -34.99 37.78 16.44
CA HIS A 44 -34.27 36.76 17.22
C HIS A 44 -33.14 36.07 16.45
N ARG A 45 -33.20 36.04 15.11
CA ARG A 45 -32.07 35.61 14.26
C ARG A 45 -31.06 36.74 14.10
N THR A 46 -31.54 37.95 13.85
CA THR A 46 -30.73 39.16 13.62
C THR A 46 -29.81 39.48 14.79
N PHE A 47 -30.34 39.43 16.02
CA PHE A 47 -29.62 39.79 17.24
C PHE A 47 -29.19 38.60 18.08
N PHE A 48 -29.21 37.38 17.52
CA PHE A 48 -28.83 36.17 18.23
C PHE A 48 -27.43 36.28 18.85
N SER A 49 -26.44 36.70 18.06
CA SER A 49 -25.05 36.91 18.49
C SER A 49 -24.87 38.03 19.52
N SER A 50 -25.86 38.90 19.71
CA SER A 50 -25.89 39.89 20.79
C SER A 50 -26.54 39.33 22.06
N ILE A 51 -27.57 38.49 21.91
CA ILE A 51 -28.36 37.96 23.04
C ILE A 51 -27.65 36.80 23.72
N ILE A 52 -27.16 35.83 22.96
CA ILE A 52 -26.59 34.57 23.48
C ILE A 52 -25.46 34.77 24.49
N PRO A 53 -24.46 35.65 24.26
CA PRO A 53 -23.37 35.84 25.22
C PRO A 53 -23.83 36.34 26.60
N ASN A 54 -25.02 36.93 26.67
CA ASN A 54 -25.61 37.46 27.90
C ASN A 54 -26.47 36.43 28.66
N ILE A 55 -26.56 35.18 28.18
CA ILE A 55 -27.31 34.10 28.84
C ILE A 55 -26.35 33.24 29.68
N PRO A 56 -26.50 33.18 31.03
CA PRO A 56 -25.55 32.52 31.92
C PRO A 56 -25.26 31.03 31.64
N GLU A 57 -26.23 30.29 31.11
CA GLU A 57 -26.07 28.86 30.80
C GLU A 57 -25.31 28.63 29.49
N VAL A 58 -25.55 29.49 28.49
CA VAL A 58 -24.92 29.37 27.16
C VAL A 58 -23.52 29.98 27.15
N ALA A 59 -23.27 31.01 27.97
CA ALA A 59 -21.98 31.70 28.08
C ALA A 59 -20.81 30.83 28.59
N LYS A 60 -21.10 29.66 29.19
CA LYS A 60 -20.07 28.73 29.71
C LYS A 60 -19.30 27.98 28.60
N LEU A 61 -19.81 27.95 27.38
CA LEU A 61 -19.22 27.28 26.23
C LEU A 61 -18.56 28.33 25.29
N GLN A 62 -17.43 28.93 25.72
CA GLN A 62 -16.66 29.95 24.97
C GLN A 62 -17.53 30.94 24.17
N ALA A 63 -18.08 31.96 24.85
CA ALA A 63 -18.87 32.97 24.16
C ALA A 63 -17.99 33.91 23.30
N PRO A 64 -18.35 34.16 22.04
CA PRO A 64 -17.81 35.31 21.32
C PRO A 64 -18.30 36.61 21.98
N GLU A 65 -17.52 37.69 21.85
CA GLU A 65 -17.95 39.04 22.24
C GLU A 65 -19.30 39.37 21.58
N PRO A 66 -20.23 40.02 22.30
CA PRO A 66 -21.54 40.34 21.76
C PRO A 66 -21.41 41.26 20.54
N ALA A 67 -22.12 40.91 19.46
CA ALA A 67 -22.06 41.65 18.20
C ALA A 67 -22.51 43.12 18.33
N TYR A 68 -23.46 43.38 19.24
CA TYR A 68 -23.95 44.71 19.60
C TYR A 68 -24.39 44.73 21.06
N ASP A 69 -24.31 45.91 21.68
CA ASP A 69 -24.83 46.16 23.02
C ASP A 69 -26.37 46.05 23.08
N LEU A 70 -26.90 45.39 24.13
CA LEU A 70 -28.33 45.12 24.27
C LEU A 70 -29.18 46.35 24.56
N GLU A 71 -28.60 47.41 25.17
CA GLU A 71 -29.29 48.69 25.35
C GLU A 71 -29.49 49.38 24.00
N ALA A 72 -28.48 49.32 23.13
CA ALA A 72 -28.58 49.81 21.75
C ALA A 72 -29.64 49.05 20.94
N VAL A 73 -29.73 47.72 21.08
CA VAL A 73 -30.80 46.91 20.43
C VAL A 73 -32.18 47.31 20.97
N SER A 74 -32.31 47.54 22.29
CA SER A 74 -33.58 47.93 22.91
C SER A 74 -34.10 49.29 22.41
N LYS A 75 -33.18 50.24 22.10
CA LYS A 75 -33.52 51.56 21.52
C LYS A 75 -34.17 51.47 20.13
N LEU A 76 -34.05 50.33 19.44
CA LEU A 76 -34.75 50.05 18.18
C LEU A 76 -36.22 49.61 18.37
N GLY A 77 -36.72 49.58 19.61
CA GLY A 77 -38.07 49.14 19.95
C GLY A 77 -38.21 47.62 20.10
N ILE A 78 -37.09 46.91 20.19
CA ILE A 78 -37.05 45.44 20.28
C ILE A 78 -37.07 45.02 21.74
N LYS A 79 -38.00 44.11 22.09
CA LYS A 79 -38.13 43.59 23.45
C LYS A 79 -37.18 42.41 23.67
N ILE A 80 -35.99 42.67 24.21
CA ILE A 80 -34.94 41.66 24.44
C ILE A 80 -35.43 40.48 25.28
N ALA A 81 -36.29 40.72 26.29
CA ALA A 81 -36.86 39.68 27.13
C ALA A 81 -37.72 38.68 26.33
N ASP A 82 -38.47 39.15 25.33
CA ASP A 82 -39.31 38.30 24.49
C ASP A 82 -38.44 37.44 23.55
N LEU A 83 -37.39 38.02 22.98
CA LEU A 83 -36.43 37.28 22.14
C LEU A 83 -35.67 36.23 22.95
N THR A 84 -35.22 36.58 24.15
CA THR A 84 -34.52 35.67 25.06
C THR A 84 -35.44 34.52 25.46
N LYS A 85 -36.70 34.81 25.82
CA LYS A 85 -37.70 33.79 26.12
C LYS A 85 -37.96 32.89 24.92
N LEU A 86 -37.97 33.42 23.70
CA LEU A 86 -38.14 32.61 22.49
C LEU A 86 -36.95 31.68 22.25
N ILE A 87 -35.73 32.22 22.30
CA ILE A 87 -34.48 31.45 22.09
C ILE A 87 -34.31 30.34 23.13
N LEU A 88 -34.71 30.61 24.38
CA LEU A 88 -34.68 29.64 25.49
C LEU A 88 -35.97 28.82 25.62
N SER A 89 -37.01 29.15 24.86
CA SER A 89 -38.26 28.39 24.92
C SER A 89 -37.96 26.99 24.44
N PRO A 90 -38.45 25.96 25.16
CA PRO A 90 -38.35 24.61 24.66
C PRO A 90 -39.21 24.49 23.40
N ILE A 91 -38.58 24.64 22.24
CA ILE A 91 -39.04 23.99 21.00
C ILE A 91 -38.97 22.44 21.19
N PHE A 92 -38.39 21.99 22.31
CA PHE A 92 -37.92 20.65 22.65
C PHE A 92 -38.96 19.60 23.01
N ASP A 93 -40.27 19.87 22.99
CA ASP A 93 -41.27 18.81 23.20
C ASP A 93 -41.27 17.73 22.09
N ASN A 94 -40.46 17.88 21.03
CA ASN A 94 -40.44 16.93 19.91
C ASN A 94 -39.05 16.66 19.27
N ASN A 95 -37.92 16.80 19.97
CA ASN A 95 -36.59 16.54 19.36
C ASN A 95 -36.31 17.41 18.10
N LYS A 96 -36.88 18.63 18.04
CA LYS A 96 -36.79 19.52 16.88
C LYS A 96 -36.17 20.86 17.27
N ALA A 97 -35.34 21.38 16.37
CA ALA A 97 -34.80 22.73 16.38
C ALA A 97 -35.16 23.42 15.05
N ASN A 98 -34.95 24.73 14.97
CA ASN A 98 -35.29 25.51 13.78
C ASN A 98 -34.29 25.22 12.65
N VAL A 99 -34.79 24.76 11.50
CA VAL A 99 -34.02 24.45 10.28
C VAL A 99 -34.43 25.30 9.07
N ASN A 100 -35.07 26.45 9.30
CA ASN A 100 -35.58 27.32 8.22
C ASN A 100 -34.47 28.02 7.44
N TYR A 101 -33.35 28.29 8.12
CA TYR A 101 -32.16 28.95 7.57
C TYR A 101 -31.13 27.95 7.07
N GLU A 102 -30.86 26.93 7.88
CA GLU A 102 -29.86 25.91 7.61
C GLU A 102 -30.36 24.53 8.04
N GLU A 103 -29.81 23.48 7.44
CA GLU A 103 -30.09 22.10 7.83
C GLU A 103 -28.88 21.22 7.51
N MET A 104 -28.43 20.43 8.46
CA MET A 104 -27.50 19.34 8.19
C MET A 104 -28.27 18.25 7.45
N THR A 105 -27.82 17.89 6.25
CA THR A 105 -28.52 16.94 5.36
C THR A 105 -27.82 15.58 5.28
N CYS A 106 -26.54 15.51 5.62
CA CYS A 106 -25.76 14.28 5.55
C CYS A 106 -24.68 14.26 6.64
N VAL A 107 -24.41 13.07 7.16
CA VAL A 107 -23.27 12.75 8.03
C VAL A 107 -22.63 11.47 7.47
N GLY A 108 -21.31 11.36 7.52
CA GLY A 108 -20.61 10.16 7.05
C GLY A 108 -19.18 10.06 7.55
N LEU A 109 -18.56 8.92 7.25
CA LEU A 109 -17.16 8.65 7.52
C LEU A 109 -16.44 8.44 6.19
N ASN A 110 -15.40 9.23 5.96
CA ASN A 110 -14.38 8.87 4.99
C ASN A 110 -13.44 7.85 5.64
N THR A 111 -13.70 6.57 5.35
CA THR A 111 -13.03 5.40 5.95
C THR A 111 -11.53 5.37 5.69
N ASN A 112 -11.10 6.07 4.66
CA ASN A 112 -9.74 6.06 4.16
C ASN A 112 -8.83 7.02 4.93
N THR A 113 -9.39 8.12 5.41
CA THR A 113 -8.66 9.17 6.13
C THR A 113 -9.09 9.27 7.59
N ASP A 114 -9.89 8.31 8.07
CA ASP A 114 -10.56 8.34 9.38
C ASP A 114 -11.14 9.73 9.67
N THR A 115 -11.92 10.29 8.73
CA THR A 115 -12.46 11.66 8.81
C THR A 115 -13.97 11.64 8.78
N LEU A 116 -14.60 12.20 9.80
CA LEU A 116 -16.05 12.42 9.83
C LEU A 116 -16.39 13.67 9.05
N GLY A 117 -17.43 13.58 8.22
CA GLY A 117 -17.93 14.68 7.41
C GLY A 117 -19.40 14.93 7.71
N ALA A 118 -19.80 16.20 7.67
CA ALA A 118 -21.21 16.57 7.64
C ALA A 118 -21.46 17.68 6.61
N VAL A 119 -22.55 17.52 5.87
CA VAL A 119 -22.97 18.45 4.83
C VAL A 119 -24.11 19.31 5.36
N ILE A 120 -23.95 20.62 5.27
CA ILE A 120 -24.86 21.64 5.77
C ILE A 120 -25.41 22.42 4.59
N ARG A 121 -26.74 22.44 4.47
CA ARG A 121 -27.46 23.16 3.45
C ARG A 121 -27.94 24.50 3.98
N ILE A 122 -27.44 25.58 3.41
CA ILE A 122 -27.90 26.95 3.64
C ILE A 122 -29.06 27.25 2.69
N LYS A 123 -30.23 27.60 3.25
CA LYS A 123 -31.52 27.76 2.56
C LYS A 123 -31.90 29.22 2.32
N LYS A 124 -31.28 30.15 3.04
CA LYS A 124 -31.59 31.60 2.98
C LYS A 124 -30.34 32.37 2.53
N SER A 125 -30.55 33.51 1.88
CA SER A 125 -29.45 34.40 1.41
C SER A 125 -28.96 35.35 2.51
N SER A 126 -29.69 35.47 3.61
CA SER A 126 -29.42 36.42 4.69
C SER A 126 -29.76 35.80 6.05
N GLY A 127 -29.10 36.27 7.11
CA GLY A 127 -29.26 35.76 8.47
C GLY A 127 -27.99 35.14 9.05
N PHE A 128 -26.83 35.40 8.46
CA PHE A 128 -25.54 34.77 8.77
C PHE A 128 -24.47 35.76 9.25
N SER A 129 -24.90 36.84 9.91
CA SER A 129 -24.02 37.85 10.52
C SER A 129 -23.07 38.54 9.54
N GLY A 130 -23.61 38.93 8.38
CA GLY A 130 -22.93 39.78 7.41
C GLY A 130 -22.42 39.04 6.18
N ASN A 131 -21.90 39.80 5.21
CA ASN A 131 -21.46 39.26 3.92
C ASN A 131 -20.02 38.71 3.99
N MET A 132 -19.50 38.24 2.85
CA MET A 132 -18.14 37.69 2.70
C MET A 132 -16.98 38.62 3.13
N CYS A 133 -17.24 39.91 3.39
CA CYS A 133 -16.24 40.87 3.88
C CYS A 133 -16.31 41.09 5.40
N THR A 134 -17.16 40.36 6.10
CA THR A 134 -17.32 40.38 7.57
C THR A 134 -17.00 38.99 8.11
N ALA A 135 -16.88 38.85 9.43
CA ALA A 135 -16.58 37.56 10.07
C ALA A 135 -17.66 36.47 9.85
N GLY A 136 -18.87 36.84 9.41
CA GLY A 136 -19.98 35.92 9.21
C GLY A 136 -20.45 35.25 10.51
N SER A 137 -21.05 34.08 10.36
CA SER A 137 -21.50 33.23 11.47
C SER A 137 -20.98 31.81 11.31
N LYS A 138 -21.03 31.01 12.37
CA LYS A 138 -20.50 29.64 12.35
C LYS A 138 -21.60 28.61 12.38
N GLU A 139 -21.45 27.61 11.53
CA GLU A 139 -22.15 26.35 11.66
C GLU A 139 -21.26 25.34 12.37
N HIS A 140 -21.73 24.80 13.48
CA HIS A 140 -21.01 23.82 14.29
C HIS A 140 -21.66 22.45 14.17
N VAL A 141 -20.86 21.39 14.10
CA VAL A 141 -21.35 20.00 14.17
C VAL A 141 -20.51 19.22 15.17
N ALA A 142 -21.16 18.75 16.23
CA ALA A 142 -20.60 17.80 17.18
C ALA A 142 -20.86 16.37 16.71
N PHE A 143 -19.84 15.53 16.76
CA PHE A 143 -19.93 14.13 16.36
C PHE A 143 -19.85 13.21 17.58
N TRP A 144 -20.70 12.19 17.56
CA TRP A 144 -20.82 11.19 18.63
C TRP A 144 -20.85 9.78 18.06
N ALA A 145 -20.32 8.81 18.79
CA ALA A 145 -20.30 7.41 18.40
C ALA A 145 -21.16 6.52 19.31
N ASP A 146 -21.88 5.60 18.66
CA ASP A 146 -22.50 4.42 19.24
C ASP A 146 -21.73 3.19 18.70
N TRP A 147 -20.77 2.71 19.50
CA TRP A 147 -19.82 1.67 19.10
C TRP A 147 -20.40 0.26 19.12
N ASN A 148 -21.40 0.02 19.98
CA ASN A 148 -22.04 -1.28 20.17
C ASN A 148 -23.39 -1.39 19.44
N ASN A 149 -23.83 -0.31 18.76
CA ASN A 149 -25.08 -0.19 18.02
C ASN A 149 -26.34 -0.34 18.87
N ASP A 150 -26.29 -0.01 20.16
CA ASP A 150 -27.43 -0.14 21.07
C ASP A 150 -28.38 1.07 21.04
N GLY A 151 -28.04 2.12 20.28
CA GLY A 151 -28.80 3.36 20.18
C GLY A 151 -28.32 4.46 21.12
N THR A 152 -27.27 4.21 21.91
CA THR A 152 -26.70 5.14 22.88
C THR A 152 -25.38 5.71 22.36
N PHE A 153 -25.34 7.04 22.20
CA PHE A 153 -24.20 7.76 21.60
C PHE A 153 -23.28 8.31 22.70
N ASP A 154 -22.65 7.41 23.45
CA ASP A 154 -21.96 7.76 24.71
C ASP A 154 -20.57 8.39 24.54
N GLU A 155 -19.98 8.32 23.35
CA GLU A 155 -18.62 8.85 23.11
C GLU A 155 -18.66 10.11 22.22
N TYR A 156 -18.26 11.25 22.80
CA TYR A 156 -18.01 12.49 22.06
C TYR A 156 -16.68 12.40 21.30
N LEU A 157 -16.73 12.59 19.98
CA LEU A 157 -15.56 12.49 19.10
C LEU A 157 -14.92 13.85 18.80
N GLY A 158 -15.68 14.94 18.93
CA GLY A 158 -15.21 16.29 18.63
C GLY A 158 -16.27 17.15 17.94
N THR A 159 -15.96 18.43 17.77
CA THR A 159 -16.79 19.41 17.05
C THR A 159 -15.98 20.04 15.94
N ALA A 160 -16.53 20.07 14.73
CA ALA A 160 -15.99 20.82 13.61
C ALA A 160 -16.90 21.99 13.26
N SER A 161 -16.37 23.01 12.59
CA SER A 161 -17.12 24.22 12.27
C SER A 161 -16.77 24.77 10.89
N VAL A 162 -17.70 25.49 10.28
CA VAL A 162 -17.49 26.23 9.03
C VAL A 162 -18.11 27.62 9.16
N ILE A 163 -17.49 28.61 8.52
CA ILE A 163 -18.01 29.97 8.50
C ILE A 163 -18.93 30.13 7.29
N VAL A 164 -20.10 30.72 7.51
CA VAL A 164 -21.11 31.01 6.51
C VAL A 164 -21.45 32.51 6.54
N HIS A 165 -21.89 33.03 5.39
CA HIS A 165 -22.10 34.45 5.18
C HIS A 165 -23.42 34.70 4.45
N ASP A 166 -23.89 35.94 4.54
CA ASP A 166 -24.94 36.47 3.69
C ASP A 166 -24.42 36.57 2.25
N ILE A 167 -25.02 35.80 1.35
CA ILE A 167 -24.66 35.74 -0.06
C ILE A 167 -25.91 36.05 -0.87
N ASN A 168 -25.85 37.13 -1.65
CA ASN A 168 -26.93 37.47 -2.56
C ASN A 168 -27.01 36.42 -3.69
N ASN A 169 -28.23 36.12 -4.15
CA ASN A 169 -28.49 35.23 -5.28
C ASN A 169 -27.98 33.78 -5.11
N ILE A 170 -28.20 33.17 -3.94
CA ILE A 170 -27.94 31.73 -3.78
C ILE A 170 -28.83 30.88 -4.73
N PRO A 171 -28.38 29.69 -5.15
CA PRO A 171 -29.21 28.78 -5.93
C PRO A 171 -30.52 28.43 -5.23
N LYS A 172 -31.58 28.11 -5.99
CA LYS A 172 -32.88 27.70 -5.43
C LYS A 172 -32.76 26.50 -4.49
N ASP A 173 -31.81 25.60 -4.78
CA ASP A 173 -31.55 24.42 -3.96
C ASP A 173 -30.61 24.70 -2.77
N GLY A 174 -30.17 25.94 -2.57
CA GLY A 174 -29.30 26.36 -1.47
C GLY A 174 -27.80 26.23 -1.77
N LEU A 175 -26.99 26.64 -0.79
CA LEU A 175 -25.53 26.42 -0.78
C LEU A 175 -25.19 25.27 0.17
N TYR A 176 -24.17 24.48 -0.19
CA TYR A 176 -23.75 23.33 0.61
C TYR A 176 -22.34 23.56 1.13
N TYR A 177 -22.19 23.49 2.44
CA TYR A 177 -20.91 23.54 3.13
C TYR A 177 -20.60 22.17 3.72
N ASN A 178 -19.32 21.86 3.86
CA ASN A 178 -18.86 20.64 4.52
C ASN A 178 -18.00 21.01 5.73
N VAL A 179 -18.25 20.33 6.84
CA VAL A 179 -17.32 20.29 7.97
C VAL A 179 -16.61 18.94 7.97
N ALA A 180 -15.32 18.94 8.33
CA ALA A 180 -14.51 17.74 8.39
C ALA A 180 -13.82 17.66 9.76
N LEU A 181 -13.97 16.52 10.43
CA LEU A 181 -13.33 16.21 11.71
C LEU A 181 -12.46 14.96 11.55
N PRO A 182 -11.13 15.10 11.51
CA PRO A 182 -10.22 13.95 11.64
C PRO A 182 -10.41 13.27 13.00
N VAL A 183 -10.51 11.94 13.02
CA VAL A 183 -10.66 11.11 14.22
C VAL A 183 -9.67 9.96 14.22
N ASP A 184 -9.27 9.49 15.41
CA ASP A 184 -8.41 8.31 15.55
C ASP A 184 -9.27 7.06 15.80
N LEU A 185 -9.42 6.22 14.78
CA LEU A 185 -10.18 4.97 14.85
C LEU A 185 -9.30 3.74 15.11
N THR A 186 -7.99 3.93 15.30
CA THR A 186 -7.02 2.83 15.32
C THR A 186 -7.27 1.81 16.44
N LYS A 187 -7.83 2.26 17.58
CA LYS A 187 -8.22 1.39 18.70
C LYS A 187 -9.54 0.63 18.50
N ARG A 188 -10.25 0.93 17.42
CA ARG A 188 -11.58 0.39 17.12
C ARG A 188 -11.58 -0.50 15.88
N LEU A 189 -10.41 -0.79 15.29
CA LEU A 189 -10.28 -1.62 14.09
C LEU A 189 -10.58 -3.10 14.38
N ARG A 190 -11.14 -3.78 13.39
CA ARG A 190 -11.45 -5.22 13.41
C ARG A 190 -10.97 -5.87 12.11
N SER A 191 -10.74 -7.19 12.15
CA SER A 191 -10.40 -7.99 10.97
C SER A 191 -11.42 -7.79 9.84
N CYS A 192 -10.98 -7.89 8.58
CA CYS A 192 -11.86 -7.81 7.41
C CYS A 192 -12.86 -8.97 7.32
N GLU A 193 -12.69 -10.03 8.10
CA GLU A 193 -13.62 -11.16 8.19
C GLU A 193 -14.94 -10.79 8.90
N THR A 194 -14.96 -9.71 9.69
CA THR A 194 -16.15 -9.24 10.40
C THR A 194 -16.40 -7.75 10.10
N PRO A 195 -17.52 -7.39 9.43
CA PRO A 195 -17.85 -6.00 9.15
C PRO A 195 -17.87 -5.13 10.43
N ASN A 196 -17.11 -4.05 10.42
CA ASN A 196 -17.03 -3.11 11.54
C ASN A 196 -17.99 -1.93 11.32
N ILE A 197 -19.29 -2.20 11.44
CA ILE A 197 -20.35 -1.19 11.24
C ILE A 197 -20.71 -0.57 12.59
N ILE A 198 -20.65 0.75 12.67
CA ILE A 198 -20.99 1.55 13.87
C ILE A 198 -22.01 2.63 13.50
N ARG A 199 -22.64 3.25 14.50
CA ARG A 199 -23.48 4.43 14.31
C ARG A 199 -22.74 5.69 14.73
N ILE A 200 -22.89 6.73 13.91
CA ILE A 200 -22.41 8.08 14.19
C ILE A 200 -23.60 9.01 14.20
N ARG A 201 -23.60 9.94 15.16
CA ARG A 201 -24.55 11.04 15.22
C ARG A 201 -23.83 12.36 15.01
N GLY A 202 -24.34 13.16 14.08
CA GLY A 202 -24.01 14.58 13.99
C GLY A 202 -25.08 15.41 14.71
N VAL A 203 -24.66 16.38 15.50
CA VAL A 203 -25.53 17.37 16.16
C VAL A 203 -25.09 18.75 15.69
N MET A 204 -25.92 19.38 14.87
CA MET A 204 -25.67 20.68 14.28
C MET A 204 -26.24 21.79 15.17
N SER A 205 -25.49 22.89 15.30
CA SER A 205 -25.95 24.12 15.93
C SER A 205 -25.35 25.34 15.24
N TRP A 206 -26.18 26.37 15.04
CA TRP A 206 -25.73 27.65 14.51
C TRP A 206 -25.28 28.60 15.62
N GLN A 207 -24.11 29.20 15.44
CA GLN A 207 -23.46 30.27 16.22
C GLN A 207 -23.20 29.98 17.71
N THR A 208 -23.75 28.89 18.22
CA THR A 208 -23.53 28.34 19.56
C THR A 208 -22.99 26.94 19.42
N LEU A 209 -22.05 26.56 20.29
CA LEU A 209 -21.52 25.20 20.29
C LEU A 209 -22.63 24.20 20.69
N PRO A 210 -22.71 23.03 20.02
CA PRO A 210 -23.54 21.93 20.49
C PRO A 210 -23.06 21.42 21.86
N SER A 211 -23.91 20.65 22.54
CA SER A 211 -23.51 19.98 23.78
C SER A 211 -22.36 19.00 23.55
N THR A 212 -21.44 18.94 24.51
CA THR A 212 -20.33 17.97 24.57
C THR A 212 -20.57 16.88 25.62
N THR A 213 -21.72 16.90 26.29
CA THR A 213 -22.10 15.96 27.36
C THR A 213 -23.46 15.30 27.15
N ASP A 214 -24.29 15.82 26.25
CA ASP A 214 -25.58 15.24 25.88
C ASP A 214 -25.70 15.13 24.35
N PRO A 215 -25.63 13.91 23.77
CA PRO A 215 -25.77 13.70 22.33
C PRO A 215 -27.20 13.92 21.81
N ASN A 216 -28.18 14.19 22.69
CA ASN A 216 -29.57 14.46 22.34
C ASN A 216 -29.94 15.95 22.43
N ALA A 217 -29.12 16.77 23.08
CA ALA A 217 -29.39 18.19 23.21
C ALA A 217 -29.31 18.89 21.85
N LEU A 218 -30.32 19.71 21.55
CA LEU A 218 -30.31 20.62 20.41
C LEU A 218 -30.38 22.06 20.94
N ASN A 219 -29.66 22.97 20.30
CA ASN A 219 -29.87 24.40 20.51
C ASN A 219 -31.07 24.89 19.67
N TYR A 220 -31.37 26.19 19.72
CA TYR A 220 -32.54 26.74 19.01
C TYR A 220 -32.50 26.52 17.49
N TYR A 221 -31.32 26.61 16.87
CA TYR A 221 -31.10 26.41 15.43
C TYR A 221 -30.25 25.18 15.15
N GLY A 222 -30.62 24.41 14.12
CA GLY A 222 -29.91 23.20 13.69
C GLY A 222 -30.77 21.94 13.78
N ASN A 223 -30.12 20.79 13.69
CA ASN A 223 -30.76 19.47 13.74
C ASN A 223 -29.75 18.37 14.07
N ARG A 224 -30.25 17.14 14.21
CA ARG A 224 -29.46 15.92 14.43
C ARG A 224 -29.69 14.94 13.28
N ILE A 225 -28.64 14.22 12.88
CA ILE A 225 -28.71 13.08 11.96
C ILE A 225 -27.91 11.92 12.52
N ASP A 226 -28.50 10.73 12.44
CA ASP A 226 -27.85 9.46 12.80
C ASP A 226 -27.58 8.67 11.51
N VAL A 227 -26.39 8.11 11.38
CA VAL A 227 -25.97 7.34 10.20
C VAL A 227 -25.20 6.11 10.62
N ARG A 228 -25.27 5.05 9.80
CA ARG A 228 -24.38 3.90 9.92
C ARG A 228 -23.17 4.09 9.03
N VAL A 229 -21.98 3.90 9.59
CA VAL A 229 -20.72 3.95 8.85
C VAL A 229 -19.95 2.66 9.05
N GLN A 230 -19.12 2.31 8.08
CA GLN A 230 -18.23 1.17 8.19
C GLN A 230 -16.82 1.67 8.48
N VAL A 231 -16.24 1.28 9.60
CA VAL A 231 -14.84 1.55 9.90
C VAL A 231 -13.97 0.62 9.04
N ARG A 232 -12.83 1.13 8.56
CA ARG A 232 -11.87 0.34 7.79
C ARG A 232 -11.39 -0.90 8.58
N PRO A 233 -11.03 -2.00 7.90
CA PRO A 233 -10.45 -3.15 8.57
C PRO A 233 -9.05 -2.85 9.13
N GLY A 234 -8.65 -3.61 10.13
CA GLY A 234 -7.31 -3.55 10.73
C GLY A 234 -7.15 -4.54 11.88
N GLN A 235 -5.95 -4.61 12.44
CA GLN A 235 -5.70 -5.46 13.62
C GLN A 235 -6.30 -4.82 14.88
N ALA A 236 -6.85 -5.65 15.76
CA ALA A 236 -7.45 -5.22 17.03
C ALA A 236 -6.39 -4.85 18.10
N ASP A 237 -5.12 -4.70 17.71
CA ASP A 237 -3.98 -4.48 18.59
C ASP A 237 -3.92 -3.06 19.21
N GLY A 238 -4.98 -2.29 19.06
CA GLY A 238 -5.10 -0.94 19.60
C GLY A 238 -4.42 0.13 18.76
N GLY A 239 -4.20 -0.13 17.45
CA GLY A 239 -3.53 0.82 16.58
C GLY A 239 -2.02 0.74 16.62
N LYS A 240 -1.48 -0.36 17.15
CA LYS A 240 -0.03 -0.57 17.18
C LYS A 240 0.48 -0.68 15.75
N LEU A 241 1.66 -0.12 15.54
CA LEU A 241 2.37 -0.33 14.30
C LEU A 241 2.59 -1.85 14.17
N GLY A 242 2.22 -2.41 13.03
CA GLY A 242 2.36 -3.84 12.74
C GLY A 242 2.86 -4.04 11.32
N ILE A 243 3.23 -5.27 10.98
CA ILE A 243 3.68 -5.62 9.64
C ILE A 243 3.12 -6.98 9.21
N ASN A 244 2.64 -7.04 7.98
CA ASN A 244 2.27 -8.27 7.30
C ASN A 244 3.30 -8.56 6.21
N LEU A 245 4.00 -9.69 6.32
CA LEU A 245 4.89 -10.17 5.27
C LEU A 245 4.09 -11.07 4.32
N PHE A 246 4.33 -10.94 3.01
CA PHE A 246 3.53 -11.62 1.99
C PHE A 246 4.30 -12.76 1.32
N ASP A 247 5.44 -12.44 0.71
CA ASP A 247 6.20 -13.37 -0.13
C ASP A 247 7.70 -13.08 -0.12
N VAL A 248 8.46 -14.10 -0.50
CA VAL A 248 9.86 -13.99 -0.91
C VAL A 248 9.96 -14.40 -2.38
N ASN A 249 10.51 -13.54 -3.24
CA ASN A 249 10.57 -13.74 -4.69
C ASN A 249 9.22 -14.16 -5.31
N GLY A 250 8.10 -13.63 -4.81
CA GLY A 250 6.75 -13.97 -5.29
C GLY A 250 6.22 -15.33 -4.82
N VAL A 251 7.00 -16.09 -4.06
CA VAL A 251 6.53 -17.28 -3.36
C VAL A 251 5.94 -16.84 -2.03
N ALA A 252 4.61 -16.98 -1.87
CA ALA A 252 3.94 -16.70 -0.62
C ALA A 252 4.64 -17.42 0.55
N ILE A 253 4.78 -16.75 1.70
CA ILE A 253 5.50 -17.32 2.85
C ILE A 253 4.91 -18.66 3.29
N SER A 254 3.59 -18.86 3.11
CA SER A 254 2.91 -20.13 3.39
C SER A 254 3.34 -21.29 2.48
N ASN A 255 3.91 -21.00 1.31
CA ASN A 255 4.45 -21.99 0.37
C ASN A 255 5.95 -22.25 0.60
N ILE A 256 6.57 -21.61 1.60
CA ILE A 256 7.95 -21.84 2.00
C ILE A 256 7.93 -22.65 3.30
N ASP A 257 8.62 -23.77 3.35
CA ASP A 257 8.62 -24.61 4.55
C ASP A 257 9.30 -23.91 5.72
N GLN A 258 8.53 -23.54 6.75
CA GLN A 258 9.05 -22.88 7.95
C GLN A 258 9.39 -23.87 9.08
N VAL A 259 9.11 -25.17 8.90
CA VAL A 259 9.02 -26.14 10.00
C VAL A 259 9.91 -27.35 9.79
N ALA A 260 9.88 -28.06 8.67
CA ALA A 260 10.57 -29.34 8.57
C ALA A 260 12.08 -29.16 8.38
N ILE A 261 12.90 -29.80 9.22
CA ILE A 261 14.36 -29.57 9.27
C ILE A 261 15.05 -29.82 7.92
N SER A 262 14.62 -30.85 7.17
CA SER A 262 15.24 -31.24 5.90
C SER A 262 14.91 -30.33 4.72
N THR A 263 13.81 -29.59 4.79
CA THR A 263 13.28 -28.77 3.68
C THR A 263 13.05 -27.32 4.07
N ARG A 264 13.43 -26.94 5.30
CA ARG A 264 13.21 -25.59 5.83
C ARG A 264 13.80 -24.54 4.89
N GLY A 265 13.02 -23.52 4.61
CA GLY A 265 13.38 -22.44 3.70
C GLY A 265 13.25 -22.77 2.22
N LEU A 266 12.90 -24.00 1.82
CA LEU A 266 12.62 -24.36 0.43
C LEU A 266 11.16 -24.03 0.07
N ALA A 267 10.97 -23.47 -1.12
CA ALA A 267 9.66 -23.22 -1.71
C ALA A 267 9.04 -24.52 -2.25
N TYR A 268 7.73 -24.67 -2.07
CA TYR A 268 6.93 -25.79 -2.56
C TYR A 268 7.47 -27.16 -2.11
N ALA A 269 7.95 -27.26 -0.87
CA ALA A 269 8.55 -28.49 -0.34
C ALA A 269 7.60 -29.72 -0.35
N GLY A 270 6.28 -29.48 -0.25
CA GLY A 270 5.26 -30.53 -0.30
C GLY A 270 4.75 -30.89 -1.70
N ALA A 271 5.26 -30.24 -2.76
CA ALA A 271 4.84 -30.53 -4.13
C ALA A 271 5.49 -31.82 -4.66
N SER A 272 5.01 -32.32 -5.80
CA SER A 272 5.61 -33.47 -6.49
C SER A 272 6.77 -33.05 -7.39
N PHE A 273 7.84 -33.83 -7.38
CA PHE A 273 8.96 -33.66 -8.31
C PHE A 273 8.49 -33.83 -9.77
N PRO A 274 9.04 -33.05 -10.73
CA PRO A 274 10.19 -32.17 -10.59
C PRO A 274 9.88 -30.77 -10.02
N ASN A 275 8.61 -30.45 -9.76
CA ASN A 275 8.18 -29.11 -9.40
C ASN A 275 8.14 -28.85 -7.89
N ALA A 276 9.20 -29.23 -7.17
CA ALA A 276 9.22 -29.21 -5.71
C ALA A 276 10.56 -28.73 -5.13
N ALA A 277 10.47 -28.20 -3.90
CA ALA A 277 11.61 -27.92 -3.02
C ALA A 277 12.68 -27.02 -3.66
N TYR A 278 12.26 -25.84 -4.13
CA TYR A 278 13.13 -24.85 -4.77
C TYR A 278 13.83 -23.97 -3.72
N PRO A 279 15.17 -23.86 -3.72
CA PRO A 279 15.86 -22.82 -2.96
C PRO A 279 15.78 -21.46 -3.69
N PHE A 280 16.24 -20.40 -3.04
CA PHE A 280 16.31 -19.04 -3.59
C PHE A 280 17.77 -18.64 -3.86
N GLY A 281 18.01 -17.71 -4.78
CA GLY A 281 19.37 -17.22 -5.06
C GLY A 281 19.37 -15.86 -5.74
N GLY A 282 20.57 -15.32 -5.97
CA GLY A 282 20.80 -14.03 -6.59
C GLY A 282 20.17 -12.90 -5.80
N LEU A 283 19.19 -12.23 -6.42
CA LEU A 283 18.46 -11.14 -5.79
C LEU A 283 17.21 -11.64 -5.07
N ILE A 284 17.13 -11.36 -3.77
CA ILE A 284 16.02 -11.71 -2.90
C ILE A 284 15.11 -10.51 -2.72
N LYS A 285 13.87 -10.60 -3.20
CA LYS A 285 12.77 -9.67 -2.93
C LYS A 285 12.01 -10.12 -1.70
N LEU A 286 11.83 -9.23 -0.72
CA LEU A 286 10.89 -9.39 0.37
C LEU A 286 9.70 -8.44 0.16
N SER A 287 8.48 -8.98 0.23
CA SER A 287 7.24 -8.22 0.07
C SER A 287 6.43 -8.20 1.36
N GLY A 288 5.72 -7.10 1.60
CA GLY A 288 4.86 -6.91 2.76
C GLY A 288 4.32 -5.49 2.89
N MET A 289 3.56 -5.26 3.95
CA MET A 289 2.92 -3.97 4.23
C MET A 289 2.91 -3.70 5.73
N LEU A 290 3.31 -2.48 6.12
CA LEU A 290 3.14 -1.99 7.48
C LEU A 290 1.68 -1.56 7.68
N THR A 291 1.08 -1.99 8.78
CA THR A 291 -0.27 -1.61 9.21
C THR A 291 -0.20 -0.54 10.28
N ASN A 292 -1.15 0.39 10.27
CA ASN A 292 -1.17 1.54 11.20
C ASN A 292 0.12 2.40 11.12
N SER A 293 0.75 2.49 9.94
CA SER A 293 1.96 3.28 9.69
C SER A 293 1.75 4.80 9.87
N GLY A 294 0.51 5.28 9.76
CA GLY A 294 0.19 6.70 9.86
C GLY A 294 0.55 7.45 8.57
N ALA A 295 0.92 8.73 8.70
CA ALA A 295 1.27 9.56 7.56
C ALA A 295 2.55 9.04 6.86
N SER A 296 2.62 9.21 5.55
CA SER A 296 3.80 8.86 4.74
C SER A 296 5.05 9.49 5.34
N GLY A 297 6.12 8.70 5.50
CA GLY A 297 7.39 9.18 6.02
C GLY A 297 7.52 9.23 7.55
N THR A 298 6.47 8.86 8.30
CA THR A 298 6.50 8.85 9.77
C THR A 298 6.83 7.50 10.40
N THR A 299 6.93 6.46 9.58
CA THR A 299 7.31 5.11 9.99
C THR A 299 8.62 4.72 9.32
N PHE A 300 9.49 4.06 10.08
CA PHE A 300 10.78 3.58 9.64
C PHE A 300 10.88 2.08 9.82
N TYR A 301 11.59 1.41 8.92
CA TYR A 301 11.76 -0.03 8.96
C TYR A 301 13.14 -0.43 8.45
N LYS A 302 13.59 -1.61 8.81
CA LYS A 302 14.90 -2.16 8.46
C LYS A 302 14.76 -3.65 8.26
N ILE A 303 15.41 -4.20 7.23
CA ILE A 303 15.41 -5.63 6.96
C ILE A 303 16.72 -6.20 7.47
N GLN A 304 16.65 -7.34 8.14
CA GLN A 304 17.82 -8.10 8.55
C GLN A 304 17.77 -9.51 8.03
N PHE A 305 18.94 -10.07 7.78
CA PHE A 305 19.13 -11.49 7.49
C PHE A 305 20.07 -12.12 8.52
N LEU A 306 19.94 -13.41 8.75
CA LEU A 306 20.79 -14.18 9.66
C LEU A 306 21.13 -15.51 9.01
N ASP A 307 22.43 -15.80 8.90
CA ASP A 307 22.91 -17.15 8.60
C ASP A 307 22.74 -18.01 9.85
N THR A 308 21.93 -19.07 9.75
CA THR A 308 21.59 -19.93 10.89
C THR A 308 22.78 -20.70 11.45
N SER A 309 23.88 -20.83 10.70
CA SER A 309 25.14 -21.40 11.19
C SER A 309 25.96 -20.41 12.02
N SER A 310 25.87 -19.11 11.70
CA SER A 310 26.62 -18.03 12.39
C SER A 310 25.88 -17.46 13.60
N GLY A 311 24.53 -17.46 13.57
CA GLY A 311 23.68 -16.90 14.62
C GLY A 311 23.65 -15.38 14.75
N THR A 312 24.27 -14.62 13.83
CA THR A 312 24.32 -13.15 13.90
C THR A 312 23.42 -12.49 12.86
N TRP A 313 22.59 -11.53 13.31
CA TRP A 313 21.77 -10.71 12.42
C TRP A 313 22.62 -9.63 11.74
N GLN A 314 22.43 -9.48 10.44
CA GLN A 314 23.06 -8.46 9.60
C GLN A 314 21.97 -7.63 8.91
N ASP A 315 22.24 -6.35 8.71
CA ASP A 315 21.33 -5.45 8.02
C ASP A 315 21.44 -5.64 6.50
N VAL A 316 20.31 -5.59 5.80
CA VAL A 316 20.29 -5.48 4.34
C VAL A 316 20.68 -4.05 3.98
N MET A 317 21.82 -3.89 3.31
CA MET A 317 22.41 -2.58 2.98
C MET A 317 22.31 -2.23 1.49
N ASP A 318 21.69 -3.09 0.69
CA ASP A 318 21.48 -2.86 -0.73
C ASP A 318 20.62 -1.62 -0.99
N LYS A 319 20.91 -0.90 -2.07
CA LYS A 319 20.11 0.26 -2.48
C LYS A 319 18.72 -0.19 -2.92
N GLN A 320 17.71 0.54 -2.48
CA GLN A 320 16.31 0.22 -2.73
C GLN A 320 15.71 1.21 -3.72
N LYS A 321 14.83 0.71 -4.59
CA LYS A 321 14.01 1.53 -5.50
C LYS A 321 12.55 1.11 -5.36
N PHE A 322 11.71 2.05 -4.96
CA PHE A 322 10.27 1.84 -4.71
C PHE A 322 9.41 2.56 -5.75
N GLN A 323 8.26 1.97 -6.09
CA GLN A 323 7.30 2.59 -6.98
C GLN A 323 6.04 2.97 -6.19
N ILE A 324 5.90 4.26 -5.91
CA ILE A 324 4.79 4.80 -5.12
C ILE A 324 3.69 5.29 -6.05
N ILE A 325 2.45 4.92 -5.74
CA ILE A 325 1.24 5.36 -6.43
C ILE A 325 0.50 6.34 -5.52
N GLU A 326 0.24 7.55 -6.01
CA GLU A 326 -0.56 8.57 -5.35
C GLU A 326 -1.64 9.08 -6.32
N GLY A 327 -2.89 8.68 -6.08
CA GLY A 327 -3.98 8.91 -7.04
C GLY A 327 -3.70 8.25 -8.40
N SER A 328 -3.59 9.05 -9.47
CA SER A 328 -3.22 8.58 -10.82
C SER A 328 -1.74 8.74 -11.14
N VAL A 329 -0.95 9.32 -10.22
CA VAL A 329 0.47 9.58 -10.41
C VAL A 329 1.27 8.40 -9.85
N GLN A 330 2.32 8.01 -10.56
CA GLN A 330 3.27 7.02 -10.06
C GLN A 330 4.69 7.58 -10.12
N THR A 331 5.43 7.45 -9.02
CA THR A 331 6.78 8.00 -8.85
C THR A 331 7.76 6.92 -8.40
N LEU A 332 9.03 7.10 -8.77
CA LEU A 332 10.14 6.26 -8.30
C LEU A 332 10.85 6.94 -7.14
N HIS A 333 11.17 6.16 -6.12
CA HIS A 333 11.86 6.62 -4.92
C HIS A 333 13.04 5.71 -4.61
N ASP A 334 14.25 6.24 -4.72
CA ASP A 334 15.47 5.54 -4.32
C ASP A 334 15.77 5.80 -2.83
N GLN A 335 16.21 4.78 -2.11
CA GLN A 335 16.69 4.88 -0.74
C GLN A 335 17.98 4.09 -0.57
N ASP A 336 18.98 4.70 0.09
CA ASP A 336 20.28 4.08 0.34
C ASP A 336 20.44 3.77 1.84
N PRO A 337 20.09 2.54 2.28
CA PRO A 337 20.17 2.16 3.69
C PRO A 337 21.60 2.17 4.23
N SER A 338 22.63 2.18 3.38
CA SER A 338 24.03 2.30 3.85
C SER A 338 24.32 3.64 4.53
N THR A 339 23.55 4.68 4.19
CA THR A 339 23.69 6.04 4.73
C THR A 339 22.88 6.27 6.01
N THR A 340 21.94 5.38 6.32
CA THR A 340 20.99 5.47 7.44
C THR A 340 21.18 4.32 8.45
N GLY A 341 22.29 3.60 8.35
CA GLY A 341 22.55 2.43 9.19
C GLY A 341 21.48 1.36 9.07
N GLY A 342 21.01 1.07 7.86
CA GLY A 342 20.03 0.04 7.52
C GLY A 342 18.56 0.48 7.51
N TRP A 343 18.25 1.71 7.95
CA TRP A 343 16.87 2.17 8.08
C TRP A 343 16.31 2.77 6.78
N LEU A 344 15.13 2.31 6.42
CA LEU A 344 14.32 2.79 5.31
C LEU A 344 13.12 3.57 5.86
N THR A 345 12.67 4.55 5.09
CA THR A 345 11.47 5.32 5.36
C THR A 345 10.28 4.68 4.66
N TYR A 346 9.20 4.41 5.39
CA TYR A 346 7.97 3.86 4.81
C TYR A 346 7.14 4.97 4.18
N LEU A 347 7.02 4.92 2.85
CA LEU A 347 6.32 5.91 2.03
C LEU A 347 4.82 5.63 1.81
N PRO A 348 4.33 4.37 1.84
CA PRO A 348 2.89 4.13 1.75
C PRO A 348 2.11 4.72 2.92
N ALA A 349 0.94 5.27 2.60
CA ALA A 349 -0.01 5.90 3.51
C ALA A 349 -1.41 5.62 2.97
N VAL A 350 -1.95 4.45 3.29
CA VAL A 350 -3.19 3.93 2.67
C VAL A 350 -4.39 4.82 3.04
N PRO A 351 -5.26 5.15 2.06
CA PRO A 351 -5.18 4.77 0.65
C PRO A 351 -4.48 5.80 -0.24
N ALA A 352 -4.06 6.94 0.31
CA ALA A 352 -3.53 8.06 -0.48
C ALA A 352 -2.24 7.67 -1.21
N LYS A 353 -1.40 6.84 -0.59
CA LYS A 353 -0.14 6.33 -1.15
C LYS A 353 -0.01 4.82 -0.97
N ALA A 354 0.33 4.12 -2.04
CA ALA A 354 0.62 2.69 -2.01
C ALA A 354 1.95 2.38 -2.72
N GLU A 355 2.68 1.36 -2.26
CA GLU A 355 3.79 0.80 -3.03
C GLU A 355 3.20 -0.26 -3.99
N LYS A 356 3.45 -0.12 -5.29
CA LYS A 356 2.78 -0.90 -6.35
C LYS A 356 2.96 -2.41 -6.21
N LEU A 357 4.11 -2.85 -5.73
CA LEU A 357 4.56 -4.24 -5.70
C LEU A 357 4.56 -4.82 -4.29
N SER A 358 4.08 -4.04 -3.31
CA SER A 358 4.25 -4.30 -1.88
C SER A 358 5.71 -4.61 -1.50
N LEU A 359 6.67 -3.96 -2.15
CA LEU A 359 8.10 -4.17 -1.94
C LEU A 359 8.53 -3.59 -0.58
N LEU A 360 9.22 -4.41 0.22
CA LEU A 360 9.93 -3.95 1.42
C LEU A 360 11.42 -3.80 1.16
N ALA A 361 12.05 -4.79 0.53
CA ALA A 361 13.46 -4.69 0.14
C ALA A 361 13.82 -5.68 -0.96
N PHE A 362 14.87 -5.34 -1.69
CA PHE A 362 15.75 -6.27 -2.37
C PHE A 362 17.01 -6.50 -1.52
N TRP A 363 17.52 -7.73 -1.56
CA TRP A 363 18.76 -8.13 -0.93
C TRP A 363 19.60 -8.94 -1.92
N ASP A 364 20.82 -8.48 -2.21
CA ASP A 364 21.76 -9.28 -2.99
C ASP A 364 22.41 -10.33 -2.10
N SER A 365 21.98 -11.58 -2.29
CA SER A 365 22.51 -12.70 -1.53
C SER A 365 23.97 -13.01 -1.88
N GLY A 366 24.51 -12.49 -2.99
CA GLY A 366 25.89 -12.66 -3.41
C GLY A 366 26.24 -14.14 -3.60
N SER A 367 27.35 -14.60 -3.01
CA SER A 367 27.76 -16.01 -3.05
C SER A 367 27.26 -16.84 -1.86
N ARG A 368 26.30 -16.32 -1.08
CA ARG A 368 25.82 -16.99 0.15
C ARG A 368 24.97 -18.21 -0.18
N ASN A 369 25.14 -19.26 0.61
CA ASN A 369 24.45 -20.54 0.46
C ASN A 369 24.04 -21.06 1.84
N GLY A 370 22.98 -21.86 1.91
CA GLY A 370 22.53 -22.48 3.16
C GLY A 370 21.24 -21.88 3.73
N LEU A 371 20.92 -22.21 4.98
CA LEU A 371 19.68 -21.78 5.61
C LEU A 371 19.83 -20.42 6.28
N TYR A 372 18.96 -19.49 5.90
CA TYR A 372 18.92 -18.12 6.41
C TYR A 372 17.55 -17.80 7.03
N LYS A 373 17.53 -16.79 7.89
CA LYS A 373 16.31 -16.13 8.36
C LYS A 373 16.26 -14.70 7.85
N LEU A 374 15.07 -14.21 7.55
CA LEU A 374 14.76 -12.81 7.31
C LEU A 374 13.85 -12.29 8.42
N ARG A 375 13.99 -11.02 8.78
CA ARG A 375 13.02 -10.29 9.62
C ARG A 375 13.01 -8.81 9.28
N VAL A 376 11.96 -8.13 9.75
CA VAL A 376 11.82 -6.67 9.63
C VAL A 376 11.73 -6.06 11.02
N LEU A 377 12.59 -5.08 11.28
CA LEU A 377 12.51 -4.18 12.42
C LEU A 377 11.71 -2.96 11.99
N PHE A 378 10.86 -2.41 12.86
CA PHE A 378 10.05 -1.25 12.51
C PHE A 378 9.68 -0.40 13.72
N THR A 379 9.57 0.91 13.51
CA THR A 379 9.28 1.89 14.56
C THR A 379 8.70 3.20 13.99
N LYS A 380 8.06 3.98 14.87
CA LYS A 380 7.73 5.40 14.60
C LYS A 380 8.70 6.38 15.27
N ASP A 381 9.65 5.87 16.04
CA ASP A 381 10.65 6.69 16.71
C ASP A 381 11.76 7.08 15.70
N PRO A 382 11.88 8.37 15.34
CA PRO A 382 12.89 8.82 14.37
C PRO A 382 14.33 8.71 14.90
N LEU A 383 14.52 8.49 16.21
CA LEU A 383 15.82 8.27 16.83
C LEU A 383 16.19 6.78 16.94
N PHE A 384 15.30 5.89 16.49
CA PHE A 384 15.50 4.43 16.47
C PHE A 384 15.88 3.85 17.85
N ASN A 385 15.30 4.38 18.93
CA ASN A 385 15.60 3.87 20.28
C ASN A 385 15.22 2.38 20.37
N PRO A 386 16.14 1.48 20.78
CA PRO A 386 15.89 0.04 20.82
C PRO A 386 14.63 -0.39 21.57
N VAL A 387 14.20 0.37 22.59
CA VAL A 387 12.98 0.09 23.37
C VAL A 387 11.71 0.27 22.53
N ASN A 388 11.76 1.11 21.49
CA ASN A 388 10.62 1.45 20.62
C ASN A 388 10.62 0.65 19.30
N ILE A 389 11.57 -0.29 19.13
CA ILE A 389 11.66 -1.13 17.93
C ILE A 389 10.81 -2.38 18.11
N ASN A 390 9.94 -2.61 17.13
CA ASN A 390 9.16 -3.84 17.01
C ASN A 390 9.78 -4.74 15.93
N TYR A 391 9.44 -6.02 15.98
CA TYR A 391 10.00 -7.06 15.12
C TYR A 391 8.88 -7.84 14.43
N SER A 392 9.05 -8.15 13.16
CA SER A 392 8.22 -9.12 12.45
C SER A 392 8.47 -10.54 12.96
N SER A 393 7.59 -11.46 12.56
CA SER A 393 7.96 -12.89 12.59
C SER A 393 9.19 -13.14 11.70
N GLU A 394 9.97 -14.15 12.07
CA GLU A 394 11.13 -14.60 11.28
C GLU A 394 10.66 -15.49 10.13
N VAL A 395 11.26 -15.32 8.95
CA VAL A 395 10.99 -16.12 7.76
C VAL A 395 12.25 -16.89 7.38
N PHE A 396 12.19 -18.20 7.36
CA PHE A 396 13.26 -19.04 6.84
C PHE A 396 13.25 -19.06 5.32
N ILE A 397 14.45 -18.96 4.74
CA ILE A 397 14.73 -19.16 3.32
C ILE A 397 16.00 -19.98 3.16
N TYR A 398 16.05 -20.86 2.18
CA TYR A 398 17.26 -21.60 1.84
C TYR A 398 17.89 -20.98 0.61
N LEU A 399 19.14 -20.56 0.73
CA LEU A 399 19.91 -19.97 -0.36
C LEU A 399 20.71 -21.02 -1.11
N ASP A 400 20.67 -20.94 -2.43
CA ASP A 400 21.56 -21.61 -3.37
C ASP A 400 21.98 -20.65 -4.49
N ASN A 401 23.25 -20.25 -4.45
CA ASN A 401 23.95 -19.40 -5.42
C ASN A 401 25.08 -20.18 -6.12
N THR A 402 25.20 -21.47 -5.86
CA THR A 402 26.21 -22.32 -6.49
C THR A 402 25.62 -22.99 -7.72
N GLY A 403 26.01 -22.51 -8.90
CA GLY A 403 25.64 -23.15 -10.17
C GLY A 403 26.68 -24.16 -10.67
N PHE A 404 26.46 -24.64 -11.89
CA PHE A 404 27.37 -25.59 -12.54
C PHE A 404 28.72 -24.98 -12.92
N THR A 405 29.78 -25.80 -12.83
CA THR A 405 31.10 -25.49 -13.37
C THR A 405 31.38 -26.35 -14.60
N VAL A 406 31.94 -25.74 -15.65
CA VAL A 406 32.23 -26.40 -16.93
C VAL A 406 33.68 -26.16 -17.30
N ASN A 407 34.38 -27.23 -17.67
CA ASN A 407 35.66 -27.17 -18.35
C ASN A 407 35.46 -27.35 -19.85
N GLY A 408 35.79 -26.31 -20.63
CA GLY A 408 35.64 -26.31 -22.08
C GLY A 408 36.72 -27.12 -22.83
N ALA A 409 37.73 -27.65 -22.15
CA ALA A 409 38.78 -28.42 -22.79
C ALA A 409 38.27 -29.80 -23.30
N PRO A 410 38.69 -30.23 -24.50
CA PRO A 410 38.45 -31.59 -24.96
C PRO A 410 39.15 -32.60 -24.05
N SER A 411 38.45 -33.67 -23.68
CA SER A 411 38.99 -34.73 -22.83
C SER A 411 38.42 -36.09 -23.22
N ALA A 412 39.19 -37.15 -22.98
CA ALA A 412 38.75 -38.53 -23.13
C ALA A 412 38.16 -39.12 -21.83
N THR A 413 38.27 -38.39 -20.72
CA THR A 413 37.75 -38.76 -19.40
C THR A 413 36.96 -37.61 -18.80
N LEU A 414 35.94 -37.91 -18.00
CA LEU A 414 35.20 -36.88 -17.28
C LEU A 414 36.12 -36.09 -16.35
N ASP A 415 35.97 -34.77 -16.36
CA ASP A 415 36.69 -33.84 -15.51
C ASP A 415 36.22 -34.00 -14.05
N PRO A 416 37.13 -34.39 -13.13
CA PRO A 416 36.77 -34.50 -11.72
C PRO A 416 36.41 -33.15 -11.09
N ALA A 417 36.95 -32.03 -11.59
CA ALA A 417 36.76 -30.69 -11.02
C ALA A 417 35.48 -29.98 -11.48
N SER A 418 34.97 -30.30 -12.67
CA SER A 418 33.74 -29.71 -13.21
C SER A 418 32.50 -30.45 -12.73
N THR A 419 31.39 -29.74 -12.50
CA THR A 419 30.11 -30.37 -12.15
C THR A 419 29.25 -30.72 -13.36
N LEU A 420 29.50 -30.08 -14.51
CA LEU A 420 28.91 -30.45 -15.79
C LEU A 420 30.02 -30.83 -16.77
N ASP A 421 29.96 -32.09 -17.24
CA ASP A 421 30.87 -32.60 -18.25
C ASP A 421 30.22 -33.69 -19.12
N VAL A 422 30.74 -33.87 -20.32
CA VAL A 422 30.34 -34.91 -21.26
C VAL A 422 31.54 -35.32 -22.09
N ILE A 423 31.64 -36.63 -22.35
CA ILE A 423 32.65 -37.23 -23.22
C ILE A 423 32.02 -38.29 -24.13
N ILE A 424 32.69 -38.58 -25.25
CA ILE A 424 32.40 -39.73 -26.11
C ILE A 424 33.62 -40.64 -26.22
N ALA A 425 33.38 -41.94 -26.41
CA ALA A 425 34.40 -42.95 -26.58
C ALA A 425 35.19 -42.68 -27.87
N GLY A 426 36.51 -42.57 -27.73
CA GLY A 426 37.42 -42.14 -28.80
C GLY A 426 37.84 -40.66 -28.69
N GLY A 427 37.16 -39.86 -27.87
CA GLY A 427 37.45 -38.44 -27.69
C GLY A 427 36.73 -37.54 -28.69
N ASP A 428 36.92 -36.24 -28.52
CA ASP A 428 36.28 -35.19 -29.34
C ASP A 428 36.79 -35.19 -30.79
N CYS A 429 35.97 -34.70 -31.72
CA CYS A 429 36.27 -34.55 -33.15
C CYS A 429 36.67 -35.86 -33.86
N LYS A 430 36.02 -36.99 -33.50
CA LYS A 430 36.23 -38.29 -34.15
C LYS A 430 35.26 -38.55 -35.30
N PHE A 431 35.67 -39.49 -36.16
CA PHE A 431 34.90 -39.95 -37.31
C PHE A 431 34.27 -41.31 -37.01
N TYR A 432 33.00 -41.45 -37.36
CA TYR A 432 32.21 -42.67 -37.21
C TYR A 432 31.55 -43.03 -38.54
N LYS A 433 31.26 -44.30 -38.77
CA LYS A 433 30.48 -44.75 -39.92
C LYS A 433 29.00 -44.67 -39.60
N LYS A 434 28.18 -44.56 -40.64
CA LYS A 434 26.74 -44.68 -40.50
C LYS A 434 26.37 -46.08 -39.98
N GLY A 435 25.59 -46.12 -38.89
CA GLY A 435 25.21 -47.35 -38.20
C GLY A 435 26.07 -47.68 -36.98
N ASP A 436 27.16 -46.96 -36.74
CA ASP A 436 27.95 -47.07 -35.52
C ASP A 436 27.13 -46.62 -34.30
N ILE A 437 27.42 -47.25 -33.16
CA ILE A 437 26.94 -46.82 -31.85
C ILE A 437 28.09 -46.10 -31.13
N ILE A 438 27.98 -44.79 -31.02
CA ILE A 438 28.91 -43.99 -30.22
C ILE A 438 28.50 -44.15 -28.76
N SER A 439 29.41 -44.64 -27.92
CA SER A 439 29.21 -44.65 -26.47
C SER A 439 29.81 -43.40 -25.86
N GLY A 440 29.22 -42.88 -24.78
CA GLY A 440 29.74 -41.73 -24.05
C GLY A 440 29.35 -41.78 -22.58
N GLN A 441 29.87 -40.82 -21.83
CA GLN A 441 29.53 -40.63 -20.42
C GLN A 441 29.27 -39.15 -20.16
N LEU A 442 28.34 -38.87 -19.25
CA LEU A 442 28.05 -37.52 -18.78
C LEU A 442 28.14 -37.43 -17.26
N LYS A 443 28.40 -36.22 -16.80
CA LYS A 443 28.37 -35.79 -15.40
C LYS A 443 27.56 -34.51 -15.35
N VAL A 444 26.52 -34.48 -14.55
CA VAL A 444 25.73 -33.28 -14.25
C VAL A 444 25.39 -33.36 -12.78
N GLN A 445 26.11 -32.62 -11.95
CA GLN A 445 25.94 -32.68 -10.50
C GLN A 445 25.59 -31.32 -9.93
N ASP A 446 24.53 -31.28 -9.14
CA ASP A 446 24.15 -30.11 -8.37
C ASP A 446 23.30 -30.56 -7.17
N LYS A 447 23.44 -29.90 -6.02
CA LYS A 447 22.65 -30.25 -4.82
C LYS A 447 21.14 -30.06 -5.06
N TYR A 448 20.78 -29.10 -5.89
CA TYR A 448 19.42 -28.78 -6.27
C TYR A 448 19.16 -29.06 -7.74
N PHE A 449 19.81 -30.09 -8.31
CA PHE A 449 19.60 -30.57 -9.66
C PHE A 449 18.11 -30.56 -10.08
N SER A 450 17.85 -30.08 -11.29
CA SER A 450 16.51 -30.05 -11.90
C SER A 450 16.44 -30.98 -13.11
N GLY A 451 17.38 -30.84 -14.03
CA GLY A 451 17.38 -31.67 -15.22
C GLY A 451 18.56 -31.41 -16.13
N TRP A 452 18.73 -32.31 -17.09
CA TRP A 452 19.61 -32.10 -18.22
C TRP A 452 18.99 -32.67 -19.48
N SER A 453 19.42 -32.15 -20.63
CA SER A 453 19.00 -32.64 -21.93
C SER A 453 20.10 -32.50 -22.96
N PHE A 454 20.11 -33.42 -23.92
CA PHE A 454 20.90 -33.29 -25.12
C PHE A 454 20.16 -32.49 -26.19
N SER A 455 20.93 -31.89 -27.08
CA SER A 455 20.49 -31.42 -28.39
C SER A 455 21.61 -31.67 -29.41
N LEU A 456 21.24 -31.89 -30.67
CA LEU A 456 22.19 -32.16 -31.75
C LEU A 456 22.04 -31.10 -32.84
N GLN A 457 23.17 -30.60 -33.35
CA GLN A 457 23.23 -29.71 -34.50
C GLN A 457 24.18 -30.26 -35.57
N PRO A 458 23.87 -30.12 -36.87
CA PRO A 458 22.64 -29.55 -37.43
C PRO A 458 21.46 -30.54 -37.40
N ALA A 459 20.31 -30.11 -36.89
CA ALA A 459 19.11 -30.96 -36.79
C ALA A 459 18.52 -31.38 -38.16
N ALA A 460 18.84 -30.65 -39.23
CA ALA A 460 18.34 -30.92 -40.59
C ALA A 460 18.93 -32.21 -41.22
N HIS A 461 20.02 -32.75 -40.65
CA HIS A 461 20.71 -33.94 -41.15
C HIS A 461 20.33 -35.22 -40.41
N ILE A 462 19.29 -35.16 -39.58
CA ILE A 462 18.66 -36.32 -38.94
C ILE A 462 17.69 -36.97 -39.95
N VAL A 463 17.78 -38.29 -40.12
CA VAL A 463 16.98 -39.07 -41.06
C VAL A 463 16.28 -40.24 -40.35
N PRO A 464 14.95 -40.40 -40.53
CA PRO A 464 14.04 -39.49 -41.23
C PRO A 464 13.97 -38.09 -40.60
N LEU A 465 13.66 -37.07 -41.41
CA LEU A 465 13.49 -35.71 -40.92
C LEU A 465 12.36 -35.68 -39.86
N GLY A 466 12.60 -35.00 -38.74
CA GLY A 466 11.65 -34.97 -37.62
C GLY A 466 11.76 -36.14 -36.64
N THR A 467 12.72 -37.05 -36.81
CA THR A 467 12.99 -38.11 -35.83
C THR A 467 13.35 -37.49 -34.46
N PRO A 468 12.65 -37.85 -33.37
CA PRO A 468 12.95 -37.34 -32.03
C PRO A 468 14.35 -37.75 -31.57
N LEU A 469 15.04 -36.86 -30.85
CA LEU A 469 16.38 -37.10 -30.32
C LEU A 469 16.47 -38.37 -29.46
N SER A 470 15.44 -38.66 -28.66
CA SER A 470 15.34 -39.86 -27.82
C SER A 470 15.32 -41.18 -28.58
N THR A 471 15.10 -41.15 -29.90
CA THR A 471 15.14 -42.34 -30.76
C THR A 471 16.56 -42.84 -30.97
N PHE A 472 17.53 -41.94 -30.93
CA PHE A 472 18.92 -42.24 -31.29
C PHE A 472 19.95 -41.75 -30.29
N ILE A 473 19.56 -40.95 -29.29
CA ILE A 473 20.38 -40.67 -28.11
C ILE A 473 19.66 -41.23 -26.89
N ALA A 474 20.32 -42.12 -26.15
CA ALA A 474 19.72 -42.80 -25.01
C ALA A 474 20.68 -42.82 -23.81
N PRO A 475 20.30 -42.25 -22.65
CA PRO A 475 19.16 -41.34 -22.46
C PRO A 475 19.37 -39.98 -23.15
N ALA A 476 18.31 -39.38 -23.71
CA ALA A 476 18.37 -38.05 -24.32
C ALA A 476 18.18 -36.89 -23.33
N SER A 477 17.53 -37.16 -22.19
CA SER A 477 17.26 -36.18 -21.14
C SER A 477 16.89 -36.88 -19.85
N ARG A 478 17.00 -36.17 -18.73
CA ARG A 478 16.53 -36.61 -17.41
C ARG A 478 16.06 -35.41 -16.59
N ASN A 479 15.04 -35.62 -15.77
CA ASN A 479 14.62 -34.68 -14.73
C ASN A 479 14.84 -35.28 -13.35
N VAL A 480 14.91 -34.41 -12.35
CA VAL A 480 14.97 -34.73 -10.92
C VAL A 480 13.74 -35.53 -10.49
N VAL A 481 13.96 -36.53 -9.64
CA VAL A 481 12.88 -37.41 -9.15
C VAL A 481 12.68 -37.38 -7.64
N SER A 482 13.60 -36.78 -6.88
CA SER A 482 13.51 -36.67 -5.42
C SER A 482 14.39 -35.56 -4.86
N LEU A 483 14.24 -35.25 -3.56
CA LEU A 483 15.09 -34.24 -2.90
C LEU A 483 16.56 -34.67 -2.80
N ALA A 484 16.83 -35.97 -2.72
CA ALA A 484 18.18 -36.53 -2.62
C ALA A 484 18.85 -36.73 -4.00
N ASP A 485 18.12 -36.46 -5.08
CA ASP A 485 18.62 -36.61 -6.44
C ASP A 485 19.46 -35.38 -6.81
N ASN A 486 20.78 -35.57 -6.79
CA ASN A 486 21.77 -34.55 -7.11
C ASN A 486 22.32 -34.66 -8.55
N GLY A 487 21.59 -35.35 -9.44
CA GLY A 487 21.96 -35.53 -10.84
C GLY A 487 22.75 -36.83 -11.12
N ASP A 488 23.65 -36.76 -12.08
CA ASP A 488 24.35 -37.89 -12.69
C ASP A 488 25.87 -37.75 -12.57
N ASN A 489 26.56 -38.87 -12.33
CA ASN A 489 28.02 -38.91 -12.31
C ASN A 489 28.54 -40.15 -13.03
N GLY A 490 29.02 -39.97 -14.25
CA GLY A 490 29.50 -41.07 -15.09
C GLY A 490 28.38 -41.86 -15.77
N THR A 491 27.19 -41.27 -15.92
CA THR A 491 26.05 -41.93 -16.56
C THR A 491 26.35 -42.16 -18.03
N ALA A 492 26.24 -43.42 -18.46
CA ALA A 492 26.47 -43.80 -19.83
C ALA A 492 25.33 -43.33 -20.74
N PHE A 493 25.69 -42.91 -21.94
CA PHE A 493 24.73 -42.67 -23.02
C PHE A 493 25.26 -43.25 -24.33
N THR A 494 24.36 -43.46 -25.29
CA THR A 494 24.72 -43.89 -26.65
C THR A 494 24.11 -42.98 -27.70
N ILE A 495 24.81 -42.77 -28.81
CA ILE A 495 24.31 -42.13 -30.03
C ILE A 495 24.32 -43.16 -31.15
N ASN A 496 23.16 -43.46 -31.73
CA ASN A 496 23.03 -44.33 -32.90
C ASN A 496 23.12 -43.52 -34.19
N THR A 497 24.23 -43.66 -34.91
CA THR A 497 24.48 -42.88 -36.14
C THR A 497 23.68 -43.39 -37.35
N GLN A 498 22.89 -44.47 -37.24
CA GLN A 498 22.04 -44.93 -38.35
C GLN A 498 21.04 -43.85 -38.81
N TYR A 499 20.66 -42.96 -37.88
CA TYR A 499 19.75 -41.84 -38.10
C TYR A 499 20.46 -40.56 -38.54
N LEU A 500 21.78 -40.58 -38.71
CA LEU A 500 22.58 -39.41 -39.05
C LEU A 500 23.09 -39.54 -40.48
N GLN A 501 22.89 -38.50 -41.29
CA GLN A 501 23.55 -38.39 -42.59
C GLN A 501 25.04 -38.11 -42.42
N SER A 502 25.80 -38.28 -43.50
CA SER A 502 27.21 -37.89 -43.52
C SER A 502 27.32 -36.38 -43.36
N CYS A 503 27.80 -35.94 -42.20
CA CYS A 503 27.90 -34.53 -41.79
C CYS A 503 28.80 -34.42 -40.55
N GLY A 504 29.21 -33.20 -40.22
CA GLY A 504 29.74 -32.86 -38.90
C GLY A 504 28.59 -32.53 -37.95
N TYR A 505 28.64 -33.10 -36.75
CA TYR A 505 27.65 -32.91 -35.71
C TYR A 505 28.28 -32.35 -34.45
N THR A 506 27.52 -31.50 -33.76
CA THR A 506 27.80 -31.06 -32.40
C THR A 506 26.65 -31.52 -31.52
N ILE A 507 26.97 -32.27 -30.47
CA ILE A 507 26.04 -32.54 -29.38
C ILE A 507 26.25 -31.50 -28.27
N ARG A 508 25.16 -30.95 -27.76
CA ARG A 508 25.13 -30.00 -26.65
C ARG A 508 24.41 -30.64 -25.49
N LEU A 509 25.10 -30.76 -24.36
CA LEU A 509 24.51 -31.09 -23.05
C LEU A 509 24.16 -29.78 -22.35
N SER A 510 22.89 -29.59 -22.05
CA SER A 510 22.39 -28.44 -21.27
C SER A 510 21.87 -28.94 -19.93
N ALA A 511 22.18 -28.23 -18.84
CA ALA A 511 21.70 -28.56 -17.50
C ALA A 511 21.11 -27.36 -16.77
N THR A 512 20.14 -27.64 -15.90
CA THR A 512 19.52 -26.68 -14.99
C THR A 512 19.41 -27.25 -13.58
N ASP A 513 19.40 -26.35 -12.60
CA ASP A 513 19.02 -26.64 -11.23
C ASP A 513 17.61 -26.10 -10.91
N ARG A 514 17.17 -26.27 -9.66
CA ARG A 514 15.86 -25.82 -9.15
C ARG A 514 15.95 -24.46 -8.45
N SER A 515 17.07 -23.76 -8.52
CA SER A 515 17.24 -22.54 -7.73
C SER A 515 16.44 -21.39 -8.33
N LEU A 516 15.67 -20.68 -7.52
CA LEU A 516 14.94 -19.47 -7.92
C LEU A 516 15.90 -18.29 -7.83
N VAL A 517 16.77 -18.18 -8.84
CA VAL A 517 17.78 -17.12 -8.90
C VAL A 517 17.11 -15.84 -9.39
N GLY A 518 16.96 -14.88 -8.48
CA GLY A 518 16.44 -13.51 -8.69
C GLY A 518 14.91 -13.34 -8.60
N TYR A 519 14.44 -12.13 -8.99
CA TYR A 519 13.03 -11.83 -9.23
C TYR A 519 12.82 -10.83 -10.40
N LYS A 520 11.77 -11.00 -11.24
CA LYS A 520 11.47 -10.07 -12.36
C LYS A 520 10.54 -8.94 -11.92
N ILE A 521 11.02 -7.70 -12.01
CA ILE A 521 10.22 -6.47 -11.87
C ILE A 521 10.48 -5.54 -13.05
N VAL A 522 9.42 -4.91 -13.55
CA VAL A 522 9.49 -3.83 -14.55
C VAL A 522 9.01 -2.54 -13.88
N PHE A 523 9.90 -1.56 -13.81
CA PHE A 523 9.63 -0.22 -13.29
C PHE A 523 9.07 0.70 -14.38
N LEU A 524 8.52 1.86 -13.99
CA LEU A 524 7.92 2.84 -14.91
C LEU A 524 8.91 3.46 -15.89
N ASP A 525 10.17 3.60 -15.48
CA ASP A 525 11.26 4.12 -16.32
C ASP A 525 11.72 3.11 -17.38
N GLY A 526 11.03 1.96 -17.50
CA GLY A 526 11.41 0.85 -18.38
C GLY A 526 12.62 0.07 -17.86
N SER A 527 13.22 0.48 -16.74
CA SER A 527 14.23 -0.34 -16.07
C SER A 527 13.57 -1.61 -15.54
N TYR A 528 14.32 -2.69 -15.58
CA TYR A 528 13.88 -3.96 -15.04
C TYR A 528 15.01 -4.57 -14.24
N ILE A 529 14.64 -5.24 -13.16
CA ILE A 529 15.51 -6.13 -12.42
C ILE A 529 15.15 -7.54 -12.88
N TYR A 530 16.15 -8.31 -13.31
CA TYR A 530 15.97 -9.58 -14.02
C TYR A 530 16.22 -10.83 -13.16
N ASN A 531 15.81 -11.96 -13.74
CA ASN A 531 15.93 -13.38 -13.39
C ASN A 531 14.90 -13.90 -12.39
N LEU A 532 13.90 -14.69 -12.80
CA LEU A 532 13.57 -15.91 -12.03
C LEU A 532 14.12 -17.01 -12.93
N THR A 533 15.41 -17.32 -12.78
CA THR A 533 16.07 -18.34 -13.58
C THR A 533 16.59 -19.44 -12.67
N SER A 534 16.79 -20.63 -13.23
CA SER A 534 17.71 -21.61 -12.66
C SER A 534 19.14 -21.23 -13.00
N HIS A 535 20.12 -21.75 -12.25
CA HIS A 535 21.49 -21.82 -12.79
C HIS A 535 21.46 -22.67 -14.07
N TYR A 536 22.21 -22.23 -15.09
CA TYR A 536 22.25 -22.86 -16.40
C TYR A 536 23.68 -22.98 -16.89
N ALA A 537 24.03 -24.14 -17.44
CA ALA A 537 25.30 -24.34 -18.11
C ALA A 537 25.18 -25.32 -19.27
N GLU A 538 26.14 -25.25 -20.18
CA GLU A 538 26.21 -26.11 -21.36
C GLU A 538 27.64 -26.61 -21.60
N LYS A 539 27.75 -27.81 -22.16
CA LYS A 539 28.99 -28.29 -22.78
C LYS A 539 28.70 -28.88 -24.15
N TYR A 540 29.66 -28.73 -25.05
CA TYR A 540 29.58 -29.12 -26.45
C TYR A 540 30.64 -30.20 -26.76
N LEU A 541 30.28 -31.14 -27.64
CA LEU A 541 31.20 -32.11 -28.24
C LEU A 541 30.93 -32.25 -29.73
N GLY A 542 31.99 -32.34 -30.53
CA GLY A 542 31.94 -32.52 -31.97
C GLY A 542 32.26 -33.95 -32.40
N PHE A 543 31.59 -34.45 -33.43
CA PHE A 543 31.97 -35.67 -34.14
C PHE A 543 31.49 -35.60 -35.59
N ALA A 544 31.97 -36.49 -36.45
CA ALA A 544 31.54 -36.56 -37.84
C ALA A 544 31.08 -37.97 -38.21
N VAL A 545 30.02 -38.05 -39.02
CA VAL A 545 29.58 -39.30 -39.64
C VAL A 545 30.07 -39.30 -41.08
N LEU A 546 30.80 -40.34 -41.46
CA LEU A 546 31.33 -40.53 -42.80
C LEU A 546 30.26 -41.14 -43.74
N PRO A 547 30.47 -41.06 -45.07
CA PRO A 547 29.65 -41.74 -46.08
C PRO A 547 29.35 -43.22 -45.79
#